data_AF-A0A0J6EZD4-F1
#
_entry.id   AF-A0A0J6EZD4-F1
#
_cell.length_a   1.000
_cell.length_b   1.000
_cell.length_c   1.000
_cell.angle_alpha   90.00
_cell.angle_beta   90.00
_cell.angle_gamma   90.00
#
_symmetry.space_group_name_H-M   'P 1'
#
loop_
_entity.id
_entity.type
_entity.pdbx_description
1 polymer ?
#
loop_
_entity_poly.entity_id
_entity_poly.type
_entity_poly.pdbx_seq_one_letter_code
_entity_poly.pdbx_strand_id
1 'polypeptide(L)'
;MIAALPVLIGTTIQCIDSTKYGWGIHIWDNKKEWYSPSRLASWVNQVAYIFLMNLIRTSILVSYLQFFTTRGYRVTTWFLIGTMIFWWLAYLIALFSNCL
;
A
#
# COMPACT_ATOMS: atom_id res chain seq x y z
N MET A 1 -3.65 -5.33 12.83
CA MET A 1 -3.96 -3.89 12.67
C MET A 1 -2.92 -2.97 13.29
N ILE A 2 -2.41 -3.22 14.51
CA ILE A 2 -1.38 -2.36 15.14
C ILE A 2 -0.14 -2.18 14.26
N ALA A 3 0.33 -3.25 13.61
CA ALA A 3 1.48 -3.19 12.70
C ALA A 3 1.27 -2.31 11.44
N ALA A 4 0.02 -2.02 11.06
CA ALA A 4 -0.29 -1.16 9.92
C ALA A 4 -0.33 0.34 10.29
N LEU A 5 -0.51 0.67 11.57
CA LEU A 5 -0.58 2.05 12.05
C LEU A 5 0.63 2.92 11.71
N PRO A 6 1.90 2.47 11.91
CA PRO A 6 3.04 3.31 11.56
C PRO A 6 3.10 3.62 10.06
N VAL A 7 2.75 2.64 9.21
CA VAL A 7 2.69 2.83 7.75
C VAL A 7 1.59 3.82 7.39
N LEU A 8 0.41 3.70 8.00
CA LEU A 8 -0.73 4.61 7.79
C LEU A 8 -0.37 6.06 8.16
N ILE A 9 0.23 6.26 9.34
CA ILE A 9 0.65 7.58 9.81
C ILE A 9 1.70 8.16 8.87
N GLY A 10 2.70 7.35 8.46
CA GLY A 10 3.73 7.75 7.50
C GLY A 10 3.14 8.21 6.17
N THR A 11 2.22 7.43 5.58
CA THR A 11 1.53 7.81 4.34
C THR A 11 0.72 9.09 4.48
N THR A 12 0.09 9.30 5.64
CA THR A 12 -0.74 10.49 5.88
C THR A 12 0.12 11.75 5.94
N ILE A 13 1.22 11.71 6.71
CA ILE A 13 2.18 12.83 6.80
C ILE A 13 2.74 13.14 5.42
N GLN A 14 3.10 12.10 4.65
CA GLN A 14 3.65 12.26 3.32
C GLN A 14 2.64 12.89 2.34
N CYS A 15 1.38 12.45 2.36
CA CYS A 15 0.32 13.05 1.55
C CYS A 15 0.12 14.54 1.88
N ILE A 16 0.15 14.90 3.17
CA ILE A 16 0.04 16.30 3.62
C ILE A 16 1.24 17.11 3.10
N ASP A 17 2.47 16.61 3.24
CA ASP A 17 3.65 17.32 2.77
C ASP A 17 3.68 17.46 1.24
N SER A 18 3.17 16.46 0.52
CA SER A 18 3.12 16.45 -0.94
C SER A 18 2.25 17.58 -1.53
N THR A 19 1.31 18.13 -0.76
CA THR A 19 0.50 19.29 -1.18
C THR A 19 1.36 20.54 -1.46
N LYS A 20 2.54 20.67 -0.82
CA LYS A 20 3.50 21.74 -1.09
C LYS A 20 4.13 21.65 -2.48
N TYR A 21 4.11 20.46 -3.08
CA TYR A 21 4.69 20.15 -4.39
C TYR A 21 3.62 19.94 -5.47
N GLY A 22 2.46 20.60 -5.33
CA GLY A 22 1.43 20.63 -6.35
C GLY A 22 0.44 19.46 -6.34
N TRP A 23 0.47 18.60 -5.31
CA TRP A 23 -0.60 17.62 -5.11
C TRP A 23 -1.92 18.32 -4.79
N GLY A 24 -2.97 17.99 -5.56
CA GLY A 24 -4.29 18.62 -5.44
C GLY A 24 -4.49 19.86 -6.33
N ILE A 25 -3.46 20.28 -7.06
CA ILE A 25 -3.53 21.37 -8.05
C ILE A 25 -3.70 20.75 -9.44
N HIS A 26 -4.39 21.45 -10.34
CA HIS A 26 -4.54 21.00 -11.71
C HIS A 26 -3.18 20.93 -12.43
N ILE A 27 -3.01 19.95 -13.32
CA ILE A 27 -1.70 19.64 -13.90
C ILE A 27 -1.11 20.79 -14.74
N TRP A 28 -1.96 21.62 -15.34
CA TRP A 28 -1.52 22.80 -16.11
C TRP A 28 -1.02 23.95 -15.23
N ASP A 29 -1.45 24.01 -13.97
CA ASP A 29 -1.05 25.05 -13.00
C ASP A 29 0.17 24.61 -12.16
N ASN A 30 0.65 23.39 -12.38
CA ASN A 30 1.75 22.82 -11.63
C ASN A 30 3.10 23.36 -12.12
N LYS A 31 3.88 23.98 -11.22
CA LYS A 31 5.18 24.54 -11.56
C LYS A 31 6.16 23.43 -11.93
N LYS A 32 6.98 23.66 -12.96
CA LYS A 32 7.99 22.69 -13.43
C LYS A 32 8.99 22.27 -12.32
N GLU A 33 9.30 23.19 -11.41
CA GLU A 33 10.17 22.94 -10.24
C GLU A 33 9.62 21.85 -9.31
N TRP A 34 8.30 21.67 -9.27
CA TRP A 34 7.63 20.71 -8.40
C TRP A 34 7.54 19.30 -9.00
N TYR A 35 7.87 19.12 -10.28
CA TYR A 35 7.71 17.82 -10.95
C TYR A 35 8.60 16.72 -10.36
N SER A 36 9.87 17.03 -10.10
CA SER A 36 10.80 16.07 -9.51
C SER A 36 10.39 15.63 -8.09
N PRO A 37 10.16 16.54 -7.12
CA PRO A 37 9.72 16.15 -5.78
C PRO A 37 8.33 15.51 -5.77
N SER A 38 7.40 15.96 -6.62
CA SER A 38 6.07 15.37 -6.73
C SER A 38 6.11 13.94 -7.27
N ARG A 39 7.00 13.64 -8.22
CA ARG A 39 7.20 12.26 -8.72
C ARG A 39 7.81 11.35 -7.66
N LEU A 40 8.80 11.83 -6.92
CA LEU A 40 9.38 11.09 -5.80
C LEU A 40 8.33 10.79 -4.73
N ALA A 41 7.54 11.80 -4.34
CA ALA A 41 6.43 11.63 -3.41
C ALA A 41 5.41 10.59 -3.92
N SER A 42 5.07 10.62 -5.21
CA SER A 42 4.14 9.64 -5.81
C SER A 42 4.68 8.22 -5.70
N TRP A 43 5.96 8.04 -5.99
CA TRP A 43 6.63 6.75 -5.89
C TRP A 43 6.67 6.24 -4.44
N VAL A 44 7.09 7.07 -3.48
CA VAL A 44 7.13 6.70 -2.05
C VAL A 44 5.74 6.33 -1.54
N ASN A 45 4.71 7.09 -1.93
CA ASN A 45 3.33 6.80 -1.53
C ASN A 45 2.86 5.46 -2.11
N GLN A 46 3.23 5.17 -3.37
CA GLN A 46 2.86 3.92 -4.01
C GLN A 46 3.51 2.72 -3.33
N VAL A 47 4.80 2.80 -2.97
CA VAL A 47 5.49 1.79 -2.16
C VAL A 47 4.73 1.58 -0.85
N ALA A 48 4.54 2.64 -0.08
CA ALA A 48 3.93 2.56 1.25
C ALA A 48 2.49 2.04 1.20
N TYR A 49 1.72 2.41 0.18
CA TYR A 49 0.36 1.92 -0.04
C TYR A 49 0.30 0.41 -0.31
N ILE A 50 1.25 -0.13 -1.09
CA ILE A 50 1.35 -1.57 -1.35
C ILE A 50 1.56 -2.35 -0.04
N PHE A 51 2.43 -1.87 0.84
CA PHE A 51 2.62 -2.47 2.16
C PHE A 51 1.38 -2.33 3.05
N LEU A 52 0.79 -1.15 3.09
CA LEU A 52 -0.39 -0.86 3.90
C LEU A 52 -1.58 -1.76 3.53
N MET A 53 -1.91 -1.86 2.25
CA MET A 53 -3.03 -2.67 1.79
C MET A 53 -2.84 -4.17 2.08
N ASN A 54 -1.61 -4.67 1.96
CA ASN A 54 -1.34 -6.07 2.27
C ASN A 54 -1.39 -6.37 3.76
N LEU A 55 -0.89 -5.48 4.61
CA LEU A 55 -1.03 -5.62 6.06
C LEU A 55 -2.49 -5.58 6.50
N ILE A 56 -3.31 -4.69 5.92
CA ILE A 56 -4.74 -4.59 6.25
C ILE A 56 -5.48 -5.86 5.82
N ARG A 57 -5.34 -6.29 4.56
CA ARG A 57 -6.01 -7.50 4.04
C ARG A 57 -5.61 -8.73 4.85
N THR A 58 -4.30 -8.93 5.07
CA THR A 58 -3.81 -10.07 5.85
C THR A 58 -4.31 -10.04 7.29
N SER A 59 -4.36 -8.86 7.92
CA SER A 59 -4.90 -8.71 9.28
C SER A 59 -6.36 -9.16 9.37
N ILE A 60 -7.19 -8.81 8.38
CA ILE A 60 -8.60 -9.21 8.34
C ILE A 60 -8.73 -10.73 8.17
N LEU A 61 -7.94 -11.33 7.28
CA LEU A 61 -7.97 -12.77 7.06
C LEU A 61 -7.50 -13.57 8.28
N VAL A 62 -6.47 -13.09 9.00
CA VAL A 62 -6.03 -13.72 10.25
C VAL A 62 -7.13 -13.64 11.31
N SER A 63 -7.85 -12.53 11.41
CA SER A 63 -9.03 -12.43 12.29
C SER A 63 -10.10 -13.47 11.92
N TYR A 64 -10.40 -13.66 10.63
CA TYR A 64 -11.35 -14.71 10.21
C TYR A 64 -10.90 -16.13 10.58
N LEU A 65 -9.59 -16.40 10.59
CA LEU A 65 -9.05 -17.70 10.99
C LEU A 65 -9.33 -18.04 12.46
N GLN A 66 -9.49 -17.03 13.32
CA GLN A 66 -9.85 -17.19 14.73
C GLN A 66 -11.34 -17.50 14.91
N PHE A 67 -12.22 -16.89 14.09
CA PHE A 67 -13.66 -17.12 14.17
C PHE A 67 -14.11 -18.42 13.51
N PHE A 68 -13.44 -18.88 12.46
CA PHE A 68 -13.86 -20.11 11.77
C PHE A 68 -13.43 -21.38 12.51
N THR A 69 -14.42 -22.15 12.98
CA THR A 69 -14.23 -23.45 13.63
C THR A 69 -14.17 -24.61 12.64
N THR A 70 -14.79 -24.49 11.44
CA THR A 70 -14.81 -25.53 10.42
C THR A 70 -13.49 -25.63 9.66
N ARG A 71 -12.97 -26.86 9.47
CA ARG A 71 -11.69 -27.10 8.76
C ARG A 71 -11.66 -26.56 7.33
N GLY A 72 -12.75 -26.71 6.57
CA GLY A 72 -12.83 -26.24 5.18
C GLY A 72 -12.58 -24.73 5.06
N TYR A 73 -13.32 -23.92 5.83
CA TYR A 73 -13.14 -22.48 5.84
C TYR A 73 -11.75 -22.04 6.29
N ARG A 74 -11.12 -22.75 7.24
CA ARG A 74 -9.74 -22.44 7.67
C ARG A 74 -8.72 -22.68 6.55
N VAL A 75 -8.85 -23.77 5.79
CA VAL A 75 -7.98 -24.06 4.64
C VAL A 75 -8.16 -23.00 3.55
N THR A 76 -9.40 -22.63 3.23
CA THR A 76 -9.68 -21.57 2.26
C THR A 76 -9.09 -20.22 2.69
N THR A 77 -9.20 -19.86 3.97
CA THR A 77 -8.59 -18.63 4.49
C THR A 77 -7.06 -18.65 4.36
N TRP A 78 -6.41 -19.77 4.66
CA TRP A 78 -4.96 -19.90 4.45
C TRP A 78 -4.57 -19.78 2.98
N PHE A 79 -5.34 -20.38 2.07
CA PHE A 79 -5.12 -20.22 0.64
C PHE A 79 -5.25 -18.76 0.21
N LEU A 80 -6.29 -18.06 0.67
CA LEU A 80 -6.49 -16.64 0.39
C LEU A 80 -5.33 -15.78 0.94
N ILE A 81 -4.81 -16.06 2.14
CA ILE A 81 -3.61 -15.40 2.66
C ILE A 81 -2.44 -15.60 1.70
N GLY A 82 -2.21 -16.84 1.25
CA GLY A 82 -1.16 -17.15 0.26
C GLY A 82 -1.31 -16.37 -1.04
N THR A 83 -2.54 -16.28 -1.58
CA THR A 83 -2.80 -15.51 -2.80
C THR A 83 -2.52 -14.01 -2.62
N MET A 84 -2.85 -13.43 -1.46
CA MET A 84 -2.57 -12.02 -1.16
C MET A 84 -1.07 -11.75 -1.09
N ILE A 85 -0.31 -12.63 -0.44
CA ILE A 85 1.16 -12.52 -0.37
C ILE A 85 1.79 -12.65 -1.75
N PHE A 86 1.30 -13.59 -2.57
CA PHE A 86 1.78 -13.74 -3.95
C PHE A 86 1.52 -12.48 -4.79
N TRP A 87 0.31 -11.91 -4.69
CA TRP A 87 -0.06 -10.70 -5.42
C TRP A 87 0.76 -9.49 -4.96
N TRP A 88 1.05 -9.39 -3.66
CA TRP A 88 1.96 -8.39 -3.10
C TRP A 88 3.37 -8.46 -3.68
N LEU A 89 3.95 -9.66 -3.71
CA LEU A 89 5.27 -9.91 -4.30
C LEU A 89 5.30 -9.55 -5.78
N ALA A 90 4.28 -9.95 -6.54
CA ALA A 90 4.15 -9.61 -7.96
C ALA A 90 4.11 -8.09 -8.18
N TYR A 91 3.35 -7.36 -7.36
CA TYR A 91 3.29 -5.89 -7.42
C TYR A 91 4.60 -5.21 -7.04
N LEU A 92 5.33 -5.74 -6.05
CA LEU A 92 6.65 -5.22 -5.71
C LEU A 92 7.62 -5.39 -6.88
N ILE A 93 7.65 -6.57 -7.50
CA ILE A 93 8.50 -6.84 -8.66
C ILE A 93 8.12 -5.91 -9.82
N ALA A 94 6.83 -5.72 -10.08
CA ALA A 94 6.35 -4.77 -11.09
C ALA A 94 6.79 -3.34 -10.79
N LEU A 95 6.69 -2.89 -9.54
CA LEU A 95 7.10 -1.54 -9.15
C LEU A 95 8.60 -1.30 -9.36
N PHE A 96 9.44 -2.24 -8.93
CA PHE A 96 10.89 -2.12 -9.07
C PHE A 96 11.36 -2.27 -10.52
N SER A 97 10.70 -3.10 -11.33
CA SER A 97 11.01 -3.22 -12.76
C SER A 97 10.64 -1.96 -13.55
N ASN A 98 9.65 -1.17 -13.13
CA ASN A 98 9.38 0.14 -13.75
C ASN A 98 10.45 1.21 -13.41
N CYS A 99 11.30 0.96 -12.41
CA CYS A 99 12.42 1.85 -12.06
C CYS A 99 13.74 1.48 -12.74
N LEU A 100 13.82 0.31 -13.41
CA LEU A 100 15.01 -0.21 -14.09
C LEU A 100 14.88 0.04 -15.60
#